data_AF-A0A4Y6ULN6-F1
#
_entry.id   AF-A0A4Y6ULN6-F1
#
_cell.length_a   1.000
_cell.length_b   1.000
_cell.length_c   1.000
_cell.angle_alpha   90.00
_cell.angle_beta   90.00
_cell.angle_gamma   90.00
#
_symmetry.space_group_name_H-M   'P 1'
#
loop_
_entity.id
_entity.type
_entity.pdbx_description
1 polymer ?
#
loop_
_entity_poly.entity_id
_entity_poly.type
_entity_poly.pdbx_seq_one_letter_code
_entity_poly.pdbx_strand_id
1 'polypeptide(L)'
;MHLEQHIGPVPGRIHATVRRGATSRVFSIEVRQTETGHYISLLPNDRWSDECSNLEEALMMHASMLFPVEHTKDSDWFTNHIPAPRPTQYLPNQYFIPSSRSNKKAPPLRFGWAPPTITKPKMPT
;
A
#
# COMPACT_ATOMS: atom_id res chain seq x y z
N MET A 1 -3.16 -5.55 15.15
CA MET A 1 -4.46 -6.21 14.81
C MET A 1 -4.96 -6.82 16.11
N HIS A 2 -6.25 -6.72 16.43
CA HIS A 2 -6.81 -7.29 17.65
C HIS A 2 -8.21 -7.84 17.41
N LEU A 3 -8.61 -8.84 18.19
CA LEU A 3 -9.96 -9.37 18.19
C LEU A 3 -10.87 -8.42 18.98
N GLU A 4 -11.95 -7.96 18.36
CA GLU A 4 -12.95 -7.12 19.04
C GLU A 4 -14.00 -7.98 19.73
N GLN A 5 -14.46 -9.02 19.03
CA GLN A 5 -15.50 -9.90 19.52
C GLN A 5 -15.41 -11.27 18.85
N HIS A 6 -15.80 -12.32 19.56
CA HIS A 6 -16.07 -13.62 18.97
C HIS A 6 -17.33 -14.24 19.59
N ILE A 7 -18.07 -15.01 18.80
CA ILE A 7 -19.31 -15.67 19.21
C ILE A 7 -19.34 -17.06 18.59
N GLY A 8 -19.60 -18.07 19.39
CA GLY A 8 -19.79 -19.45 18.93
C GLY A 8 -19.24 -20.48 19.92
N PRO A 9 -19.61 -21.76 19.74
CA PRO A 9 -19.09 -22.84 20.54
C PRO A 9 -17.63 -23.17 20.17
N VAL A 10 -16.88 -23.67 21.16
CA VAL A 10 -15.53 -24.20 20.99
C VAL A 10 -15.49 -25.60 21.62
N PRO A 11 -15.13 -26.66 20.89
CA PRO A 11 -14.84 -26.72 19.45
C PRO A 11 -16.10 -26.47 18.60
N GLY A 12 -15.92 -25.88 17.42
CA GLY A 12 -17.03 -25.59 16.51
C GLY A 12 -16.78 -24.38 15.60
N ARG A 13 -17.86 -23.86 15.03
CA ARG A 13 -17.81 -22.69 14.15
C ARG A 13 -17.97 -21.41 14.97
N ILE A 14 -17.01 -20.50 14.81
CA ILE A 14 -16.94 -19.23 15.51
C ILE A 14 -17.07 -18.09 14.51
N HIS A 15 -17.86 -17.10 14.87
CA HIS A 15 -17.97 -15.83 14.18
C HIS A 15 -17.14 -14.79 14.93
N ALA A 16 -16.12 -14.25 14.28
CA ALA A 16 -15.16 -13.33 14.88
C ALA A 16 -15.12 -12.00 14.12
N THR A 17 -14.97 -10.91 14.88
CA THR A 17 -14.77 -9.56 14.37
C THR A 17 -13.38 -9.11 14.79
N VAL A 18 -12.53 -8.80 13.81
CA VAL A 18 -11.15 -8.36 14.03
C VAL A 18 -10.97 -6.96 13.47
N ARG A 19 -10.25 -6.11 14.20
CA ARG A 19 -9.88 -4.76 13.75
C ARG A 19 -8.39 -4.60 13.55
N ARG A 20 -8.03 -3.94 12.45
CA ARG A 20 -6.68 -3.47 12.12
C ARG A 20 -6.74 -2.01 11.72
N GLY A 21 -6.35 -1.12 12.63
CA GLY A 21 -6.42 0.33 12.41
C GLY A 21 -7.87 0.76 12.15
N ALA A 22 -8.13 1.39 11.00
CA ALA A 22 -9.46 1.81 10.59
C ALA A 22 -10.31 0.69 9.94
N THR A 23 -9.73 -0.48 9.65
CA THR A 23 -10.43 -1.57 8.96
C THR A 23 -10.91 -2.62 9.96
N SER A 24 -12.20 -2.93 9.95
CA SER A 24 -12.79 -4.06 10.68
C SER A 24 -13.29 -5.11 9.69
N ARG A 25 -13.16 -6.40 10.03
CA ARG A 25 -13.67 -7.52 9.23
C ARG A 25 -14.32 -8.55 10.13
N VAL A 26 -15.45 -9.07 9.65
CA VAL A 26 -16.18 -10.18 10.26
C VAL A 26 -15.92 -11.43 9.42
N PHE A 27 -15.57 -12.54 10.07
CA PHE A 27 -15.35 -13.82 9.41
C PHE A 27 -15.90 -14.97 10.25
N SER A 28 -16.10 -16.11 9.59
CA SER A 28 -16.62 -17.33 10.21
C SER A 28 -15.61 -18.45 9.99
N ILE A 29 -15.20 -19.11 11.07
CA ILE A 29 -14.09 -20.05 11.06
C ILE A 29 -14.40 -21.28 11.90
N GLU A 30 -13.94 -22.44 11.46
CA GLU A 30 -13.99 -23.66 12.27
C GLU A 30 -12.75 -23.73 13.18
N VAL A 31 -12.98 -23.93 14.47
CA VAL A 31 -11.94 -24.12 15.48
C VAL A 31 -12.13 -25.47 16.14
N ARG A 32 -11.02 -26.18 16.33
CA ARG A 32 -10.98 -27.45 17.05
C ARG A 32 -10.02 -27.36 18.21
N GLN A 33 -10.26 -28.20 19.21
CA GLN A 33 -9.35 -28.41 20.32
C GLN A 33 -8.59 -29.71 20.07
N THR A 34 -7.28 -29.69 20.23
CA THR A 34 -6.41 -30.87 20.12
C THR A 34 -6.45 -31.68 21.42
N GLU A 35 -5.92 -32.91 21.38
CA GLU A 35 -5.83 -33.77 22.56
C GLU A 35 -4.97 -33.15 23.69
N THR A 36 -4.05 -32.26 23.33
CA THR A 36 -3.19 -31.52 24.25
C THR A 36 -3.88 -30.29 24.87
N GLY A 37 -5.13 -30.00 24.47
CA GLY A 37 -5.90 -28.86 24.96
C GLY A 37 -5.65 -27.55 24.21
N HIS A 38 -4.81 -27.56 23.17
CA HIS A 38 -4.52 -26.41 22.31
C HIS A 38 -5.61 -26.18 21.27
N TYR A 39 -5.62 -25.01 20.66
CA TYR A 39 -6.60 -24.61 19.66
C TYR A 39 -5.97 -24.59 18.27
N ILE A 40 -6.68 -25.17 17.30
CA ILE A 40 -6.33 -25.09 15.88
C ILE A 40 -7.51 -24.51 15.11
N SER A 41 -7.21 -23.74 14.07
CA SER A 41 -8.19 -23.03 13.28
C SER A 41 -8.09 -23.38 11.81
N LEU A 42 -9.23 -23.44 11.10
CA LEU A 42 -9.23 -23.67 9.66
C LEU A 42 -8.91 -22.37 8.91
N LEU A 43 -7.77 -22.33 8.24
CA LEU A 43 -7.31 -21.19 7.48
C LEU A 43 -8.06 -21.06 6.14
N PRO A 44 -8.05 -19.89 5.48
CA PRO A 44 -8.70 -19.69 4.18
C PRO A 44 -8.16 -20.54 3.03
N ASN A 45 -7.04 -21.23 3.21
CA ASN A 45 -6.43 -22.15 2.25
C ASN A 45 -6.79 -23.63 2.52
N ASP A 46 -7.86 -23.88 3.30
CA ASP A 46 -8.35 -25.20 3.72
C ASP A 46 -7.33 -26.03 4.51
N ARG A 47 -6.34 -25.39 5.13
CA ARG A 47 -5.37 -26.04 6.04
C ARG A 47 -5.63 -25.64 7.48
N TRP A 48 -5.33 -26.55 8.40
CA TRP A 48 -5.32 -26.23 9.83
C TRP A 48 -4.11 -25.36 10.16
N SER A 49 -4.30 -24.38 11.04
CA SER A 49 -3.22 -23.58 11.62
C SER A 49 -2.37 -24.41 12.57
N ASP A 50 -1.21 -23.86 12.93
CA ASP A 50 -0.41 -24.38 14.03
C ASP A 50 -1.20 -24.36 15.35
N GLU A 51 -0.78 -25.21 16.29
CA GLU A 51 -1.36 -25.30 17.63
C GLU A 51 -1.13 -24.01 18.41
N CYS A 52 -2.23 -23.38 18.81
CA CYS A 52 -2.24 -22.15 19.57
C CYS A 52 -2.60 -22.43 21.03
N SER A 53 -1.97 -21.70 21.96
CA SER A 53 -2.26 -21.82 23.38
C SER A 53 -3.66 -21.32 23.73
N ASN A 54 -4.11 -20.30 23.00
CA ASN A 54 -5.36 -19.61 23.24
C ASN A 54 -6.25 -19.59 21.99
N LEU A 55 -7.55 -19.49 22.22
CA LEU A 55 -8.54 -19.35 21.15
C LEU A 55 -8.29 -18.09 20.31
N GLU A 56 -8.01 -16.96 20.97
CA GLU A 56 -7.79 -15.68 20.29
C GLU A 56 -6.61 -15.75 19.33
N GLU A 57 -5.53 -16.42 19.71
CA GLU A 57 -4.37 -16.65 18.84
C GLU A 57 -4.76 -17.42 17.58
N ALA A 58 -5.53 -18.50 17.73
CA ALA A 58 -6.02 -19.28 16.60
C ALA A 58 -6.90 -18.44 15.64
N LEU A 59 -7.80 -17.62 16.18
CA LEU A 59 -8.62 -16.71 15.37
C LEU A 59 -7.78 -15.66 14.65
N MET A 60 -6.74 -15.16 15.32
CA MET A 60 -5.83 -14.16 14.76
C MET A 60 -4.96 -14.72 13.63
N MET A 61 -4.61 -16.01 13.67
CA MET A 61 -3.91 -16.70 12.57
C MET A 61 -4.73 -16.66 11.28
N HIS A 62 -6.01 -16.99 11.35
CA HIS A 62 -6.90 -16.86 10.19
C HIS A 62 -7.07 -15.41 9.74
N ALA A 63 -7.27 -14.49 10.69
CA ALA A 63 -7.42 -13.08 10.36
C ALA A 63 -6.19 -12.53 9.60
N SER A 64 -4.98 -12.95 9.97
CA SER A 64 -3.74 -12.51 9.32
C SER A 64 -3.71 -12.77 7.82
N MET A 65 -4.39 -13.83 7.36
CA MET A 65 -4.50 -14.17 5.94
C MET A 65 -5.60 -13.39 5.22
N LEU A 66 -6.61 -12.92 5.96
CA LEU A 66 -7.68 -12.10 5.39
C LEU A 66 -7.25 -10.65 5.22
N PHE A 67 -6.49 -10.08 6.14
CA PHE A 67 -6.05 -8.70 6.04
C PHE A 67 -4.89 -8.58 5.03
N PRO A 68 -5.11 -7.94 3.86
CA PRO A 68 -4.00 -7.67 2.96
C PRO A 68 -2.96 -6.85 3.73
N VAL A 69 -1.72 -7.30 3.70
CA VAL A 69 -0.61 -6.49 4.14
C VAL A 69 -0.45 -5.43 3.05
N GLU A 70 -1.10 -4.28 3.21
CA GLU A 70 -0.92 -3.15 2.30
C GLU A 70 0.54 -2.65 2.45
N HIS A 71 1.49 -3.32 1.80
CA HIS A 71 2.81 -2.78 1.53
C HIS A 71 2.85 -2.07 0.17
N THR A 72 1.72 -2.02 -0.56
CA THR A 72 1.72 -1.63 -1.97
C THR A 72 1.18 -0.23 -2.25
N LYS A 73 0.58 0.48 -1.29
CA LYS A 73 -0.01 1.82 -1.55
C LYS A 73 0.89 3.02 -1.23
N ASP A 74 1.84 2.90 -0.31
CA ASP A 74 2.71 4.02 0.09
C ASP A 74 4.15 3.90 -0.45
N SER A 75 4.39 2.99 -1.39
CA SER A 75 5.69 2.86 -2.04
C SER A 75 5.71 3.59 -3.37
N ASP A 76 5.81 4.92 -3.30
CA ASP A 76 6.05 5.81 -4.46
C ASP A 76 7.26 5.39 -5.32
N TRP A 77 8.15 4.55 -4.80
CA TRP A 77 9.31 4.03 -5.53
C TRP A 77 8.98 3.05 -6.66
N PHE A 78 7.78 2.45 -6.67
CA PHE A 78 7.34 1.56 -7.76
C PHE A 78 6.62 2.30 -8.91
N THR A 79 6.30 3.59 -8.75
CA THR A 79 5.50 4.35 -9.73
C THR A 79 6.33 4.89 -10.90
N ASN A 80 7.66 4.79 -10.87
CA ASN A 80 8.54 5.16 -11.98
C ASN A 80 8.68 4.01 -13.00
N HIS A 81 7.59 3.68 -13.70
CA HIS A 81 7.65 2.92 -14.95
C HIS A 81 8.11 3.81 -16.12
N ILE A 82 9.19 4.59 -15.97
CA ILE A 82 9.84 5.18 -17.14
C ILE A 82 10.51 4.01 -17.86
N PRO A 83 10.02 3.56 -19.03
CA PRO A 83 10.70 2.48 -19.74
C PRO A 83 12.12 2.97 -20.07
N ALA A 84 13.11 2.13 -19.78
CA ALA A 84 14.49 2.43 -20.16
C ALA A 84 14.52 2.83 -21.65
N PRO A 85 15.17 3.95 -22.00
CA PRO A 85 15.26 4.38 -23.39
C PRO A 85 15.84 3.22 -24.20
N ARG A 86 15.08 2.78 -25.21
CA ARG A 86 15.51 1.68 -26.09
C ARG A 86 16.87 2.05 -26.71
N PRO A 87 17.80 1.11 -26.87
CA PRO A 87 19.06 1.38 -27.54
C PRO A 87 18.73 1.89 -28.96
N THR A 88 19.04 3.16 -29.20
CA THR A 88 19.00 3.78 -30.52
C THR A 88 19.81 2.89 -31.44
N GLN A 89 19.15 2.27 -32.42
CA GLN A 89 19.87 1.60 -33.49
C GLN A 89 20.81 2.64 -34.11
N TYR A 90 22.11 2.41 -33.97
CA TYR A 90 23.13 3.11 -34.71
C TYR A 90 22.79 2.93 -36.20
N LEU A 91 22.29 3.98 -36.85
CA LEU A 91 22.30 4.06 -38.31
C LEU A 91 23.75 4.36 -38.71
N PRO A 92 24.41 3.48 -39.47
CA PRO A 92 25.73 3.79 -40.00
C PRO A 92 25.59 4.76 -41.17
N ASN A 93 26.06 5.98 -40.92
CA ASN A 93 26.83 6.81 -41.83
C ASN A 93 26.16 7.44 -43.08
N GLN A 94 26.55 8.69 -43.32
CA GLN A 94 26.43 9.51 -44.56
C GLN A 94 25.06 10.17 -44.75
N TYR A 95 24.90 11.50 -44.83
CA TYR A 95 25.77 12.50 -45.44
C TYR A 95 25.78 13.82 -44.67
N PHE A 96 27.00 14.35 -44.53
CA PHE A 96 27.31 15.71 -44.10
C PHE A 96 26.93 16.69 -45.23
N ILE A 97 26.02 17.63 -44.97
CA ILE A 97 25.93 18.89 -45.71
C ILE A 97 25.75 20.02 -44.70
N PRO A 98 26.75 20.89 -44.49
CA PRO A 98 26.58 22.09 -43.70
C PRO A 98 26.05 23.19 -44.62
N SER A 99 24.75 23.43 -44.63
CA SER A 99 24.19 24.65 -45.24
C SER A 99 23.87 25.66 -44.14
N SER A 100 24.84 26.57 -43.94
CA SER A 100 24.68 27.82 -43.21
C SER A 100 23.45 28.60 -43.64
N ARG A 101 22.58 29.00 -42.69
CA ARG A 101 22.15 30.40 -42.53
C ARG A 101 21.29 30.61 -41.29
N SER A 102 21.89 31.37 -40.36
CA SER A 102 21.28 32.39 -39.51
C SER A 102 19.82 32.73 -39.85
N ASN A 103 18.91 32.52 -38.89
CA ASN A 103 17.84 33.48 -38.71
C ASN A 103 17.55 33.72 -37.22
N LYS A 104 17.65 34.99 -36.86
CA LYS A 104 17.47 35.56 -35.53
C LYS A 104 15.98 35.62 -35.21
N LYS A 105 15.58 35.19 -34.00
CA LYS A 105 14.71 35.92 -33.05
C LYS A 105 14.11 34.94 -32.03
N ALA A 106 14.74 34.84 -30.87
CA ALA A 106 14.04 34.47 -29.65
C ALA A 106 13.48 35.76 -29.01
N PRO A 107 12.20 35.83 -28.62
CA PRO A 107 11.70 36.91 -27.77
C PRO A 107 12.23 36.74 -26.33
N PRO A 108 12.56 37.82 -25.62
CA PRO A 108 13.05 37.71 -24.24
C PRO A 108 11.93 37.31 -23.28
N LEU A 109 12.18 36.25 -22.50
CA LEU A 109 11.39 35.89 -21.32
C LEU A 109 11.51 37.03 -20.29
N ARG A 110 10.41 37.78 -20.09
CA ARG A 110 10.31 38.73 -18.98
C ARG A 110 10.18 37.96 -17.66
N PHE A 111 11.27 37.86 -16.92
CA PHE A 111 11.25 37.55 -15.49
C PHE A 111 10.67 38.74 -14.73
N GLY A 112 9.34 38.74 -14.51
CA GLY A 112 8.69 39.64 -13.57
C GLY A 112 8.74 39.05 -12.17
N TRP A 113 9.80 39.35 -11.41
CA TRP A 113 9.78 39.20 -9.96
C TRP A 113 8.94 40.35 -9.38
N ALA A 114 7.80 40.03 -8.77
CA ALA A 114 7.07 40.96 -7.90
C ALA A 114 7.19 40.44 -6.45
N PRO A 115 7.74 41.24 -5.50
CA PRO A 115 7.82 40.86 -4.10
C PRO A 115 6.44 40.96 -3.40
N PRO A 116 6.18 40.16 -2.35
CA PRO A 116 4.91 40.16 -1.64
C PRO A 116 4.75 41.38 -0.73
N THR A 117 3.61 42.06 -0.82
CA THR A 117 3.22 43.17 0.07
C THR A 117 2.77 42.64 1.43
N ILE A 118 3.53 42.97 2.48
CA ILE A 118 3.18 42.71 3.89
C ILE A 118 2.06 43.67 4.32
N THR A 119 0.90 43.12 4.70
CA THR A 119 -0.16 43.84 5.42
C THR A 119 0.08 43.74 6.93
N LYS A 120 0.27 44.89 7.61
CA LYS A 120 0.35 44.98 9.07
C LYS A 120 -1.04 44.79 9.70
N PRO A 121 -1.17 44.04 10.81
CA PRO A 121 -2.42 43.97 11.57
C PRO A 121 -2.61 45.23 12.45
N LYS A 122 -3.82 45.77 12.42
CA LYS A 122 -4.30 46.90 13.24
C LYS A 122 -4.91 46.34 14.53
N MET A 123 -4.32 46.64 15.69
CA MET A 123 -4.94 46.36 16.99
C MET A 123 -5.97 47.45 17.33
N PRO A 124 -7.16 47.10 17.84
CA PRO A 124 -8.07 48.04 18.48
C PRO A 124 -7.80 48.16 19.99
N THR A 125 -7.99 49.38 20.47
CA THR A 125 -7.83 49.91 21.83
C THR A 125 -8.93 49.44 22.78
#